data_AF-A0A256G678-F1
#
_entry.id   AF-A0A256G678-F1
#
_cell.length_a   1.000
_cell.length_b   1.000
_cell.length_c   1.000
_cell.angle_alpha   90.00
_cell.angle_beta   90.00
_cell.angle_gamma   90.00
#
_symmetry.space_group_name_H-M   'P 1'
#
loop_
_entity.id
_entity.type
_entity.pdbx_description
1 polymer ?
#
loop_
_entity_poly.entity_id
_entity_poly.type
_entity_poly.pdbx_seq_one_letter_code
_entity_poly.pdbx_strand_id
1 'polypeptide(L)'
;MLSPLARASEALARLDERLAHSPVGTGLIERFHFSDACASLWLDGELVEMEDLILHYAARDIRSPSHALTIARDVLQNRRRIAVQPPDWALSPNGLRSLRQAWPAASLGDGGIVADSKSTAVQKAADDLPKWDGEGRQDRLLPGLVLDAIDALLARSDDVLAKVKQPQRLPKPETDPLIRDPD
;
A
#
# COMPACT_ATOMS: atom_id res chain seq x y z
N MET A 1 -32.67 -13.25 -30.85
CA MET A 1 -31.51 -12.54 -30.29
C MET A 1 -31.81 -11.89 -28.93
N LEU A 2 -33.00 -11.34 -28.67
CA LEU A 2 -33.32 -10.67 -27.39
C LEU A 2 -33.61 -11.61 -26.20
N SER A 3 -34.09 -12.83 -26.46
CA SER A 3 -34.51 -13.75 -25.38
C SER A 3 -33.40 -14.12 -24.37
N PRO A 4 -32.16 -14.45 -24.78
CA PRO A 4 -31.08 -14.73 -23.84
C PRO A 4 -30.72 -13.51 -22.97
N LEU A 5 -30.70 -12.31 -23.55
CA LEU A 5 -30.44 -11.07 -22.82
C LEU A 5 -31.50 -10.81 -21.76
N ALA A 6 -32.78 -10.90 -22.14
CA ALA A 6 -33.88 -10.68 -21.21
C ALA A 6 -33.83 -11.65 -20.02
N ARG A 7 -33.52 -12.93 -20.26
CA ARG A 7 -33.35 -13.95 -19.20
C ARG A 7 -32.18 -13.64 -18.26
N ALA A 8 -31.07 -13.15 -18.80
CA ALA A 8 -29.92 -12.77 -17.99
C ALA A 8 -30.23 -11.55 -17.11
N SER A 9 -30.85 -10.51 -17.68
CA SER A 9 -31.28 -9.32 -16.94
C SER A 9 -32.28 -9.66 -15.83
N GLU A 10 -33.24 -10.54 -16.12
CA GLU A 10 -34.21 -11.02 -15.12
C GLU A 10 -33.53 -11.79 -13.98
N ALA A 11 -32.57 -12.67 -14.30
CA ALA A 11 -31.83 -13.41 -13.31
C ALA A 11 -30.99 -12.51 -12.39
N LEU A 12 -30.33 -11.48 -12.95
CA LEU A 12 -29.56 -10.49 -12.20
C LEU A 12 -30.47 -9.66 -11.29
N ALA A 13 -31.58 -9.12 -11.81
CA ALA A 13 -32.52 -8.33 -11.00
C ALA A 13 -33.08 -9.12 -9.81
N ARG A 14 -33.40 -10.41 -10.01
CA ARG A 14 -33.85 -11.29 -8.91
C ARG A 14 -32.73 -11.59 -7.91
N LEU A 15 -31.49 -11.69 -8.35
CA LEU A 15 -30.35 -11.87 -7.47
C LEU A 15 -30.14 -10.63 -6.61
N ASP A 16 -30.14 -9.44 -7.22
CA ASP A 16 -29.96 -8.16 -6.53
C ASP A 16 -31.03 -7.95 -5.45
N GLU A 17 -32.29 -8.20 -5.79
CA GLU A 17 -33.41 -8.10 -4.84
C GLU A 17 -33.24 -9.06 -3.65
N ARG A 18 -32.79 -10.30 -3.91
CA ARG A 18 -32.53 -11.28 -2.85
C ARG A 18 -31.36 -10.88 -1.97
N LEU A 19 -30.31 -10.28 -2.54
CA LEU A 19 -29.13 -9.85 -1.79
C LEU A 19 -29.42 -8.62 -0.93
N ALA A 20 -30.19 -7.67 -1.44
CA ALA A 20 -30.60 -6.48 -0.69
C ALA A 20 -31.34 -6.82 0.61
N HIS A 21 -32.11 -7.90 0.61
CA HIS A 21 -32.89 -8.36 1.78
C HIS A 21 -32.16 -9.42 2.63
N SER A 22 -30.94 -9.84 2.25
CA SER A 22 -30.25 -10.94 2.91
C SER A 22 -29.26 -10.46 3.96
N PRO A 23 -29.28 -11.02 5.19
CA PRO A 23 -28.27 -10.70 6.21
C PRO A 23 -26.86 -11.17 5.83
N VAL A 24 -26.73 -12.05 4.83
CA VAL A 24 -25.43 -12.56 4.33
C VAL A 24 -25.02 -11.94 3.00
N GLY A 25 -25.77 -10.95 2.48
CA GLY A 25 -25.52 -10.33 1.17
C GLY A 25 -24.11 -9.77 1.05
N THR A 26 -23.65 -9.01 2.04
CA THR A 26 -22.28 -8.47 2.10
C THR A 26 -21.23 -9.58 2.03
N GLY A 27 -21.43 -10.67 2.78
CA GLY A 27 -20.50 -11.80 2.77
C GLY A 27 -20.44 -12.52 1.42
N LEU A 28 -21.55 -12.57 0.69
CA LEU A 28 -21.57 -13.14 -0.66
C LEU A 28 -20.81 -12.24 -1.65
N ILE A 29 -21.04 -10.93 -1.62
CA ILE A 29 -20.35 -9.94 -2.47
C ILE A 29 -18.84 -10.02 -2.26
N GLU A 30 -18.40 -10.10 -1.00
CA GLU A 30 -16.99 -10.25 -0.67
C GLU A 30 -16.37 -11.52 -1.28
N ARG A 31 -17.06 -12.67 -1.19
CA ARG A 31 -16.61 -13.92 -1.82
C ARG A 31 -16.60 -13.87 -3.34
N PHE A 32 -17.56 -13.15 -3.93
CA PHE A 32 -17.56 -12.93 -5.38
C PHE A 32 -16.32 -12.18 -5.82
N HIS A 33 -15.89 -11.12 -5.11
CA HIS A 33 -14.67 -10.41 -5.47
C HIS A 33 -13.41 -11.31 -5.50
N PHE A 34 -13.29 -12.26 -4.57
CA PHE A 34 -12.19 -13.25 -4.58
C PHE A 34 -12.31 -14.22 -5.77
N SER A 35 -13.48 -14.80 -5.99
CA SER A 35 -13.73 -15.72 -7.11
C SER A 35 -13.44 -15.07 -8.46
N ASP A 36 -13.81 -13.81 -8.58
CA ASP A 36 -13.74 -13.02 -9.80
C ASP A 36 -12.31 -12.54 -10.08
N ALA A 37 -11.50 -12.31 -9.03
CA ALA A 37 -10.06 -12.12 -9.16
C ALA A 37 -9.35 -13.41 -9.62
N CYS A 38 -9.67 -14.56 -9.03
CA CYS A 38 -9.10 -15.85 -9.46
C CYS A 38 -9.48 -16.18 -10.91
N ALA A 39 -10.74 -15.93 -11.29
CA ALA A 39 -11.21 -16.12 -12.66
C ALA A 39 -10.50 -15.21 -13.68
N SER A 40 -10.17 -13.96 -13.30
CA SER A 40 -9.37 -13.07 -14.17
C SER A 40 -8.01 -13.65 -14.48
N LEU A 41 -7.29 -14.14 -13.47
CA LEU A 41 -5.97 -14.74 -13.68
C LEU A 41 -6.08 -16.01 -14.51
N TRP A 42 -7.13 -16.80 -14.31
CA TRP A 42 -7.36 -17.99 -15.11
C TRP A 42 -7.59 -17.67 -16.60
N LEU A 43 -8.28 -16.57 -16.91
CA LEU A 43 -8.42 -16.08 -18.29
C LEU A 43 -7.08 -15.62 -18.89
N ASP A 44 -6.19 -15.08 -18.06
CA ASP A 44 -4.84 -14.69 -18.45
C ASP A 44 -3.87 -15.90 -18.52
N GLY A 45 -4.34 -17.11 -18.20
CA GLY A 45 -3.57 -18.36 -18.26
C GLY A 45 -2.80 -18.70 -16.98
N GLU A 46 -3.00 -17.94 -15.90
CA GLU A 46 -2.37 -18.14 -14.60
C GLU A 46 -3.35 -18.80 -13.62
N LEU A 47 -2.87 -19.79 -12.84
CA LEU A 47 -3.69 -20.43 -11.82
C LEU A 47 -3.35 -19.86 -10.44
N VAL A 48 -4.36 -19.28 -9.78
CA VAL A 48 -4.25 -18.79 -8.41
C VAL A 48 -5.30 -19.49 -7.55
N GLU A 49 -4.85 -20.18 -6.52
CA GLU A 49 -5.73 -20.79 -5.52
C GLU A 49 -6.39 -19.71 -4.66
N MET A 50 -7.68 -19.88 -4.38
CA MET A 50 -8.44 -18.89 -3.62
C MET A 50 -7.92 -18.74 -2.19
N GLU A 51 -7.50 -19.83 -1.57
CA GLU A 51 -6.95 -19.86 -0.22
C GLU A 51 -5.66 -19.04 -0.14
N ASP A 52 -4.77 -19.20 -1.12
CA ASP A 52 -3.52 -18.44 -1.18
C ASP A 52 -3.84 -16.93 -1.35
N LEU A 53 -4.82 -16.57 -2.18
CA LEU A 53 -5.24 -15.17 -2.32
C LEU A 53 -5.85 -14.59 -1.03
N ILE A 54 -6.65 -15.38 -0.31
CA ILE A 54 -7.23 -14.98 0.98
C ILE A 54 -6.13 -14.77 2.03
N LEU A 55 -5.17 -15.69 2.12
CA LEU A 55 -4.04 -15.59 3.05
C LEU A 55 -3.16 -14.39 2.71
N HIS A 56 -2.87 -14.17 1.43
CA HIS A 56 -2.08 -13.04 0.98
C HIS A 56 -2.76 -11.70 1.24
N TYR A 57 -4.07 -11.62 1.00
CA TYR A 57 -4.85 -10.43 1.33
C TYR A 57 -4.82 -10.13 2.84
N ALA A 58 -4.85 -11.16 3.69
CA ALA A 58 -4.77 -11.02 5.14
C ALA A 58 -3.35 -10.79 5.68
N ALA A 59 -2.33 -10.72 4.81
CA ALA A 59 -0.91 -10.70 5.21
C ALA A 59 -0.53 -11.89 6.12
N ARG A 60 -1.12 -13.06 5.83
CA ARG A 60 -0.90 -14.34 6.53
C ARG A 60 -0.26 -15.38 5.61
N ASP A 61 0.59 -14.90 4.70
CA ASP A 61 1.33 -15.74 3.77
C ASP A 61 2.16 -16.79 4.50
N ILE A 62 2.04 -18.04 4.06
CA ILE A 62 2.85 -19.16 4.55
C ILE A 62 4.12 -19.31 3.69
N ARG A 63 4.08 -18.80 2.46
CA ARG A 63 5.15 -18.85 1.45
C ARG A 63 5.34 -17.46 0.84
N SER A 64 6.50 -17.19 0.26
CA SER A 64 6.70 -15.94 -0.49
C SER A 64 5.67 -15.81 -1.61
N PRO A 65 5.03 -14.65 -1.78
CA PRO A 65 3.96 -14.47 -2.76
C PRO A 65 4.49 -14.58 -4.18
N SER A 66 3.73 -15.26 -5.05
CA SER A 66 4.04 -15.33 -6.47
C SER A 66 3.65 -14.03 -7.19
N HIS A 67 4.18 -13.84 -8.40
CA HIS A 67 3.80 -12.69 -9.22
C HIS A 67 2.30 -12.72 -9.56
N ALA A 68 1.77 -13.88 -9.96
CA ALA A 68 0.33 -14.08 -10.21
C ALA A 68 -0.53 -13.78 -8.97
N LEU A 69 -0.07 -14.15 -7.77
CA LEU A 69 -0.77 -13.86 -6.51
C LEU A 69 -0.82 -12.34 -6.23
N THR A 70 0.27 -11.63 -6.55
CA THR A 70 0.34 -10.16 -6.44
C THR A 70 -0.64 -9.51 -7.42
N ILE A 71 -0.66 -9.94 -8.69
CA ILE A 71 -1.63 -9.47 -9.69
C ILE A 71 -3.07 -9.71 -9.22
N ALA A 72 -3.37 -10.92 -8.72
CA ALA A 72 -4.71 -11.27 -8.25
C ALA A 72 -5.18 -10.38 -7.10
N ARG A 73 -4.27 -10.02 -6.18
CA ARG A 73 -4.56 -9.07 -5.10
C ARG A 73 -4.87 -7.68 -5.64
N ASP A 74 -4.19 -7.23 -6.68
CA ASP A 74 -4.45 -5.92 -7.31
C ASP A 74 -5.79 -5.92 -8.04
N VAL A 75 -6.14 -7.01 -8.74
CA VAL A 75 -7.46 -7.20 -9.34
C VAL A 75 -8.55 -7.13 -8.26
N LEU A 76 -8.37 -7.83 -7.14
CA LEU A 76 -9.29 -7.80 -5.99
C LEU A 76 -9.48 -6.37 -5.44
N GLN A 77 -8.38 -5.64 -5.25
CA GLN A 77 -8.44 -4.25 -4.78
C GLN A 77 -9.16 -3.33 -5.77
N ASN A 78 -8.89 -3.47 -7.06
CA ASN A 78 -9.57 -2.69 -8.10
C ASN A 78 -11.07 -2.96 -8.13
N ARG A 79 -11.51 -4.23 -8.01
CA ARG A 79 -12.93 -4.58 -7.97
C ARG A 79 -13.65 -3.99 -6.75
N ARG A 80 -13.05 -4.08 -5.57
CA ARG A 80 -13.60 -3.45 -4.35
C ARG A 80 -13.63 -1.93 -4.46
N ARG A 81 -12.59 -1.33 -5.05
CA ARG A 81 -12.54 0.11 -5.29
C ARG A 81 -13.69 0.56 -6.20
N ILE A 82 -13.98 -0.18 -7.27
CA ILE A 82 -15.12 0.10 -8.15
C ILE A 82 -16.44 0.01 -7.37
N ALA A 83 -16.61 -1.00 -6.50
CA ALA A 83 -17.85 -1.21 -5.76
C ALA A 83 -18.20 -0.11 -4.75
N VAL A 84 -17.20 0.58 -4.19
CA VAL A 84 -17.40 1.67 -3.21
C VAL A 84 -17.59 3.04 -3.88
N GLN A 85 -17.24 3.16 -5.17
CA GLN A 85 -17.31 4.41 -5.91
C GLN A 85 -18.70 4.63 -6.54
N PRO A 86 -19.05 5.88 -6.92
CA PRO A 86 -20.25 6.15 -7.69
C PRO A 86 -20.30 5.32 -8.99
N PRO A 87 -21.47 4.91 -9.47
CA PRO A 87 -21.60 3.97 -10.60
C PRO A 87 -20.92 4.45 -11.89
N ASP A 88 -20.90 5.77 -12.14
CA ASP A 88 -20.28 6.35 -13.34
C ASP A 88 -18.76 6.55 -13.21
N TRP A 89 -18.20 6.37 -12.01
CA TRP A 89 -16.80 6.66 -11.74
C TRP A 89 -15.87 5.76 -12.55
N ALA A 90 -16.12 4.44 -12.59
CA ALA A 90 -15.22 3.47 -13.20
C ALA A 90 -15.01 3.70 -14.71
N LEU A 91 -16.03 4.21 -15.39
CA LEU A 91 -16.00 4.52 -16.82
C LEU A 91 -15.61 5.99 -17.12
N SER A 92 -15.49 6.82 -16.08
CA SER A 92 -15.03 8.20 -16.24
C SER A 92 -13.54 8.25 -16.63
N PRO A 93 -13.08 9.31 -17.32
CA PRO A 93 -11.66 9.47 -17.64
C PRO A 93 -10.74 9.42 -16.40
N ASN A 94 -11.22 9.92 -15.26
CA ASN A 94 -10.48 9.89 -14.00
C ASN A 94 -10.45 8.49 -13.39
N GLY A 95 -11.57 7.76 -13.41
CA GLY A 95 -11.63 6.36 -12.97
C GLY A 95 -10.74 5.46 -13.80
N LEU A 96 -10.82 5.56 -15.14
CA LEU A 96 -9.95 4.81 -16.05
C LEU A 96 -8.47 5.12 -15.81
N ARG A 97 -8.10 6.40 -15.63
CA ARG A 97 -6.71 6.76 -15.29
C ARG A 97 -6.30 6.14 -13.96
N SER A 98 -7.17 6.19 -12.95
CA SER A 98 -6.89 5.63 -11.64
C SER A 98 -6.74 4.10 -11.65
N LEU A 99 -7.57 3.39 -12.42
CA LEU A 99 -7.52 1.93 -12.53
C LEU A 99 -6.29 1.47 -13.33
N ARG A 100 -5.86 2.26 -14.31
CA ARG A 100 -4.62 1.99 -15.09
C ARG A 100 -3.34 2.27 -14.31
N GLN A 101 -3.36 3.24 -13.39
CA GLN A 101 -2.20 3.65 -12.58
C GLN A 101 -2.03 2.79 -11.32
N ALA A 102 -2.97 1.89 -11.01
CA ALA A 102 -2.82 0.91 -9.93
C ALA A 102 -1.74 -0.15 -10.24
N TRP A 103 -1.12 -0.10 -11.42
CA TRP A 103 0.06 -0.87 -11.76
C TRP A 103 1.29 0.04 -11.88
N PRO A 104 1.93 0.33 -10.74
CA PRO A 104 3.31 -0.10 -10.57
C PRO A 104 3.53 -0.76 -9.20
N ALA A 105 4.35 -1.81 -9.20
CA ALA A 105 4.81 -2.52 -8.02
C ALA A 105 5.26 -1.60 -6.86
N ALA A 106 5.08 -2.09 -5.63
CA ALA A 106 5.39 -1.53 -4.30
C ALA A 106 4.29 -0.62 -3.70
N SER A 107 3.82 -0.83 -2.47
CA SER A 107 4.65 -1.05 -1.28
C SER A 107 3.98 -1.96 -0.25
N LEU A 108 4.75 -2.92 0.26
CA LEU A 108 4.61 -3.42 1.62
C LEU A 108 4.79 -2.21 2.55
N GLY A 109 3.70 -1.70 3.12
CA GLY A 109 3.80 -0.60 4.08
C GLY A 109 2.47 0.12 4.26
N ASP A 110 1.81 -0.27 5.35
CA ASP A 110 1.09 0.60 6.27
C ASP A 110 0.00 1.57 5.76
N GLY A 111 -1.19 1.41 6.36
CA GLY A 111 -1.99 2.53 6.82
C GLY A 111 -2.53 3.55 5.80
N GLY A 112 -3.79 3.36 5.42
CA GLY A 112 -4.70 4.49 5.17
C GLY A 112 -4.65 5.08 3.76
N ILE A 113 -5.57 4.63 2.92
CA ILE A 113 -5.96 5.40 1.73
C ILE A 113 -6.74 6.62 2.23
N VAL A 114 -6.06 7.76 2.33
CA VAL A 114 -6.71 9.05 2.53
C VAL A 114 -7.42 9.40 1.21
N ALA A 115 -8.73 9.23 1.20
CA ALA A 115 -9.59 9.77 0.17
C ALA A 115 -9.64 11.30 0.37
N ASP A 116 -8.87 12.04 -0.42
CA ASP A 116 -8.98 13.50 -0.49
C ASP A 116 -10.30 13.86 -1.19
N SER A 117 -11.36 14.02 -0.39
CA SER A 117 -12.62 14.63 -0.80
C SER A 117 -12.66 16.06 -0.31
N LYS A 118 -12.34 16.97 -1.22
CA LYS A 118 -12.42 18.42 -1.06
C LYS A 118 -13.89 18.83 -0.85
N SER A 119 -14.24 19.26 0.37
CA SER A 119 -15.46 20.02 0.66
C SER A 119 -15.15 21.13 1.67
N THR A 120 -15.70 22.30 1.39
CA THR A 120 -15.41 23.63 1.93
C THR A 120 -16.13 23.94 3.26
N ALA A 121 -15.41 24.64 4.17
CA ALA A 121 -15.83 25.85 4.93
C ALA A 121 -15.69 25.85 6.49
N VAL A 122 -14.80 26.75 6.99
CA VAL A 122 -14.97 27.73 8.11
C VAL A 122 -15.09 27.15 9.56
N GLN A 123 -14.39 27.55 10.64
CA GLN A 123 -13.44 28.60 11.06
C GLN A 123 -12.72 28.14 12.38
N LYS A 124 -11.39 28.30 12.52
CA LYS A 124 -10.60 29.26 13.35
C LYS A 124 -10.43 29.00 14.87
N ALA A 125 -9.18 28.72 15.29
CA ALA A 125 -8.40 29.34 16.41
C ALA A 125 -7.00 28.63 16.46
N ALA A 126 -5.87 29.32 16.13
CA ALA A 126 -4.88 29.94 17.04
C ALA A 126 -4.17 28.91 17.96
N ASP A 127 -2.85 28.76 18.09
CA ASP A 127 -1.67 29.59 17.78
C ASP A 127 -0.40 28.71 17.74
N ASP A 128 0.70 29.33 17.30
CA ASP A 128 2.13 28.98 17.48
C ASP A 128 2.79 27.94 16.56
N LEU A 129 3.58 28.43 15.59
CA LEU A 129 4.97 28.04 15.24
C LEU A 129 5.47 28.89 14.03
N PRO A 130 6.79 29.01 13.79
CA PRO A 130 7.42 30.19 13.21
C PRO A 130 7.22 30.33 11.70
N LYS A 131 7.19 31.60 11.29
CA LYS A 131 7.33 32.07 9.91
C LYS A 131 8.59 31.47 9.26
N TRP A 132 8.40 30.57 8.29
CA TRP A 132 9.38 30.29 7.25
C TRP A 132 8.96 31.00 5.98
N ASP A 133 9.61 32.13 5.75
CA ASP A 133 9.89 32.70 4.46
C ASP A 133 10.79 31.75 3.66
N GLY A 134 10.20 30.98 2.76
CA GLY A 134 10.91 30.10 1.85
C GLY A 134 10.09 29.90 0.60
N GLU A 135 10.46 30.65 -0.43
CA GLU A 135 9.90 30.66 -1.78
C GLU A 135 9.54 29.28 -2.33
N GLY A 136 8.37 29.22 -2.95
CA GLY A 136 7.83 28.00 -3.53
C GLY A 136 8.70 27.43 -4.63
N ARG A 137 8.96 26.13 -4.53
CA ARG A 137 8.99 25.26 -5.69
C ARG A 137 8.60 23.85 -5.26
N GLN A 138 7.35 23.47 -5.53
CA GLN A 138 6.97 22.07 -5.61
C GLN A 138 7.62 21.49 -6.87
N ASP A 139 8.94 21.28 -6.82
CA ASP A 139 9.57 20.38 -7.78
C ASP A 139 9.12 18.98 -7.37
N ARG A 140 8.27 18.39 -8.21
CA ARG A 140 8.08 16.95 -8.26
C ARG A 140 9.47 16.32 -8.27
N LEU A 141 9.89 15.79 -7.12
CA LEU A 141 11.20 15.18 -6.96
C LEU A 141 11.30 14.09 -8.02
N LEU A 142 12.12 14.34 -9.04
CA LEU A 142 12.41 13.36 -10.08
C LEU A 142 12.98 12.13 -9.35
N PRO A 143 12.61 10.90 -9.74
CA PRO A 143 13.04 9.68 -9.05
C PRO A 143 14.54 9.61 -8.73
N GLY A 144 15.40 10.20 -9.57
CA GLY A 144 16.85 10.30 -9.32
C GLY A 144 17.23 11.14 -8.10
N LEU A 145 16.54 12.26 -7.83
CA LEU A 145 16.83 13.12 -6.69
C LEU A 145 16.48 12.43 -5.35
N VAL A 146 15.50 11.51 -5.37
CA VAL A 146 15.13 10.71 -4.20
C VAL A 146 16.17 9.61 -3.94
N LEU A 147 16.71 8.99 -4.99
CA LEU A 147 17.76 7.97 -4.87
C LEU A 147 19.07 8.57 -4.35
N ASP A 148 19.49 9.74 -4.87
CA ASP A 148 20.69 10.44 -4.41
C ASP A 148 20.58 10.83 -2.92
N ALA A 149 19.38 11.21 -2.47
CA ALA A 149 19.12 11.52 -1.07
C ALA A 149 19.19 10.28 -0.16
N ILE A 150 18.73 9.12 -0.65
CA ILE A 150 18.83 7.84 0.05
C ILE A 150 20.31 7.41 0.14
N ASP A 151 21.06 7.50 -0.96
CA ASP A 151 22.49 7.15 -0.97
C ASP A 151 23.31 8.06 -0.05
N ALA A 152 23.02 9.36 -0.02
CA ALA A 152 23.65 10.29 0.90
C ALA A 152 23.30 10.02 2.38
N LEU A 153 22.09 9.51 2.65
CA LEU A 153 21.69 9.09 3.99
C LEU A 153 22.41 7.81 4.41
N LEU A 154 22.52 6.82 3.52
CA LEU A 154 23.24 5.57 3.74
C LEU A 154 24.74 5.82 4.01
N ALA A 155 25.38 6.67 3.20
CA ALA A 155 26.79 7.04 3.41
C ALA A 155 27.04 7.69 4.78
N ARG A 156 26.12 8.56 5.24
CA ARG A 156 26.20 9.16 6.59
C ARG A 156 26.02 8.10 7.69
N SER A 157 25.09 7.17 7.51
CA SER A 157 24.87 6.10 8.48
C SER A 157 26.09 5.18 8.59
N ASP A 158 26.72 4.83 7.47
CA ASP A 158 27.95 4.03 7.45
C ASP A 158 29.12 4.76 8.12
N ASP A 159 29.30 6.05 7.89
CA ASP A 159 30.32 6.86 8.58
C ASP A 159 30.10 6.91 10.09
N VAL A 160 28.85 7.05 10.54
CA VAL A 160 28.50 7.02 11.97
C VAL A 160 28.79 5.64 12.56
N LEU A 161 28.40 4.57 11.88
CA LEU A 161 28.66 3.19 12.32
C LEU A 161 30.16 2.87 12.35
N ALA A 162 30.94 3.39 11.40
CA ALA A 162 32.39 3.23 11.37
C ALA A 162 33.05 3.94 12.57
N LYS A 163 32.58 5.13 12.94
CA LYS A 163 33.06 5.85 14.14
C LYS A 163 32.73 5.10 15.44
N VAL A 164 31.59 4.44 15.51
CA VAL A 164 31.20 3.63 16.68
C VAL A 164 32.00 2.31 16.76
N LYS A 165 32.36 1.71 15.61
CA LYS A 165 33.18 0.50 15.55
C LYS A 165 34.67 0.74 15.85
N GLN A 166 35.15 1.99 15.83
CA GLN A 166 36.50 2.27 16.28
C GLN A 166 36.58 2.00 17.79
N PRO A 167 37.50 1.14 18.26
CA PRO A 167 37.68 0.93 19.69
C PRO A 167 38.06 2.26 20.31
N GLN A 168 37.25 2.77 21.23
CA GLN A 168 37.64 3.89 22.08
C GLN A 168 38.95 3.49 22.74
N ARG A 169 40.06 4.10 22.30
CA ARG A 169 41.34 4.03 23.00
C ARG A 169 41.12 4.74 24.33
N LEU A 170 40.73 3.97 25.35
CA LEU A 170 40.82 4.42 26.72
C LEU A 170 42.30 4.79 26.97
N PRO A 171 42.59 5.97 27.52
CA PRO A 171 43.95 6.33 27.88
C PRO A 171 44.47 5.29 28.89
N LYS A 172 45.65 4.75 28.60
CA LYS A 172 46.36 3.82 29.49
C LYS A 172 46.54 4.54 30.84
N PRO A 173 46.14 3.95 31.98
CA PRO A 173 46.45 4.54 33.26
C PRO A 173 47.98 4.56 33.40
N GLU A 174 48.56 5.75 33.60
CA GLU A 174 49.96 5.90 33.95
C GLU A 174 50.19 5.15 35.26
N THR A 175 51.04 4.13 35.21
CA THR A 175 51.51 3.41 36.39
C THR A 175 52.24 4.39 37.29
N ASP A 176 51.68 4.63 38.48
CA ASP A 176 52.24 5.50 39.50
C ASP A 176 53.57 4.91 40.04
N PRO A 177 54.72 5.62 39.98
CA PRO A 177 56.02 5.04 40.24
C PRO A 177 56.46 5.15 41.72
N LEU A 178 55.58 4.84 42.69
CA LEU A 178 55.91 4.97 44.12
C LEU A 178 55.39 3.86 45.04
N ILE A 179 55.40 2.60 44.60
CA ILE A 179 55.35 1.47 45.54
C ILE A 179 56.46 0.48 45.17
N ARG A 180 57.60 0.62 45.85
CA ARG A 180 58.49 -0.50 46.14
C ARG A 180 58.18 -0.91 47.58
N ASP A 181 57.84 -2.18 47.78
CA ASP A 181 58.10 -2.85 49.04
C ASP A 181 58.99 -4.09 48.77
N PRO A 182 59.99 -4.34 49.62
CA PRO A 182 60.88 -5.49 49.53
C PRO A 182 60.33 -6.67 50.35
N ASP A 183 60.39 -7.87 49.76
CA ASP A 183 60.69 -9.15 50.43
C ASP A 183 61.27 -10.13 49.39
#